data_AF-A0A528B9G8-F1
#
_entry.id   AF-A0A528B9G8-F1
#
_cell.length_a   1.000
_cell.length_b   1.000
_cell.length_c   1.000
_cell.angle_alpha   90.00
_cell.angle_beta   90.00
_cell.angle_gamma   90.00
#
_symmetry.space_group_name_H-M   'P 1'
#
loop_
_entity.id
_entity.type
_entity.pdbx_description
1 polymer ?
#
loop_
_entity_poly.entity_id
_entity_poly.type
_entity_poly.pdbx_seq_one_letter_code
_entity_poly.pdbx_strand_id
1 'polypeptide(L)'
;MKNSSFATISDFAPTRRQLLGLGLVLAGAAAINVVPGVQLLASAQAAVPPTAQKIADHFSSVKSMTGEFVQFGPKGEQTGGKFFLERPGKIRFNYDGTSNFRVISDGKSVVILNKRLKTSDLYP
;
A
#
# COMPACT_ATOMS: atom_id res chain seq x y z
N MET A 1 -61.84 -24.80 4.66
CA MET A 1 -63.09 -24.32 4.01
C MET A 1 -62.97 -22.80 3.97
N LYS A 2 -62.91 -22.04 2.87
CA LYS A 2 -63.11 -22.21 1.42
C LYS A 2 -62.21 -21.17 0.72
N ASN A 3 -61.38 -21.55 -0.25
CA ASN A 3 -61.50 -21.23 -1.70
C ASN A 3 -61.40 -19.71 -2.03
N SER A 4 -60.27 -19.24 -2.56
CA SER A 4 -60.02 -19.00 -4.00
C SER A 4 -60.47 -17.61 -4.49
N SER A 5 -59.57 -16.81 -5.06
CA SER A 5 -59.67 -16.30 -6.45
C SER A 5 -58.61 -15.22 -6.78
N PHE A 6 -58.14 -15.31 -8.02
CA PHE A 6 -57.07 -14.56 -8.68
C PHE A 6 -57.51 -13.19 -9.24
N ALA A 7 -56.50 -12.39 -9.64
CA ALA A 7 -56.51 -11.18 -10.48
C ALA A 7 -57.07 -9.91 -9.80
N THR A 8 -56.35 -8.78 -9.81
CA THR A 8 -56.03 -8.00 -11.01
C THR A 8 -54.72 -7.22 -10.81
N ILE A 9 -53.74 -7.49 -11.68
CA ILE A 9 -52.54 -6.66 -11.84
C ILE A 9 -53.01 -5.41 -12.58
N SER A 10 -52.94 -4.25 -11.92
CA SER A 10 -53.24 -2.96 -12.52
C SER A 10 -52.28 -2.67 -13.67
N ASP A 11 -52.87 -2.37 -14.82
CA ASP A 11 -52.26 -1.96 -16.09
C ASP A 11 -51.12 -0.95 -15.91
N PHE A 12 -49.89 -1.41 -16.10
CA PHE A 12 -48.83 -0.56 -16.63
C PHE A 12 -48.65 -0.95 -18.09
N ALA A 13 -49.36 -0.28 -18.99
CA ALA A 13 -49.15 -0.42 -20.43
C ALA A 13 -47.74 0.12 -20.77
N PRO A 14 -46.74 -0.73 -21.11
CA PRO A 14 -45.43 -0.24 -21.48
C PRO A 14 -45.53 0.29 -22.91
N THR A 15 -45.33 1.60 -23.07
CA THR A 15 -45.29 2.24 -24.38
C THR A 15 -44.10 1.69 -25.17
N ARG A 16 -44.32 1.40 -26.46
CA ARG A 16 -43.41 0.77 -27.45
C ARG A 16 -41.97 1.32 -27.53
N ARG A 17 -41.64 2.41 -26.84
CA ARG A 17 -40.29 3.00 -26.76
C ARG A 17 -39.45 2.46 -25.60
N GLN A 18 -40.06 1.84 -24.58
CA GLN A 18 -39.33 1.28 -23.43
C GLN A 18 -38.89 -0.18 -23.63
N LEU A 19 -39.38 -0.88 -24.66
CA LEU A 19 -38.94 -2.24 -25.00
C LEU A 19 -37.61 -2.29 -25.76
N LEU A 20 -37.11 -1.15 -26.26
CA LEU A 20 -35.82 -1.06 -26.97
C LEU A 20 -34.63 -0.76 -26.03
N GLY A 21 -34.88 -0.36 -24.78
CA GLY A 21 -33.85 -0.05 -23.79
C GLY A 21 -33.49 -1.19 -22.81
N LEU A 22 -34.35 -2.20 -22.68
CA LEU A 22 -34.15 -3.31 -21.73
C LEU A 22 -33.63 -4.61 -22.37
N GLY A 23 -33.66 -4.72 -23.70
CA GLY A 23 -33.07 -5.85 -24.41
C GLY A 23 -31.53 -5.90 -24.39
N LEU A 24 -30.88 -4.80 -23.99
CA LEU A 24 -29.42 -4.67 -24.02
C LEU A 24 -28.73 -4.86 -22.64
N VAL A 25 -29.50 -5.11 -21.58
CA VAL A 25 -28.91 -5.33 -20.23
C VAL A 25 -28.89 -6.81 -19.83
N LEU A 26 -29.80 -7.65 -20.35
CA LEU A 26 -29.81 -9.09 -20.03
C LEU A 26 -29.02 -9.98 -21.01
N ALA A 27 -28.59 -9.47 -22.16
CA ALA A 27 -27.68 -10.18 -23.07
C ALA A 27 -26.19 -9.83 -22.86
N GLY A 28 -25.87 -8.93 -21.91
CA GLY A 28 -24.50 -8.52 -21.61
C GLY A 28 -23.71 -9.50 -20.71
N ALA A 29 -24.39 -10.44 -20.05
CA ALA A 29 -23.75 -11.33 -19.09
C ALA A 29 -23.13 -12.60 -19.70
N ALA A 30 -23.42 -12.93 -20.97
CA ALA A 30 -22.98 -14.18 -21.58
C ALA A 30 -22.09 -14.04 -22.84
N ALA A 31 -21.87 -12.81 -23.33
CA ALA A 31 -21.21 -12.58 -24.63
C ALA A 31 -19.91 -11.76 -24.57
N ILE A 32 -19.28 -11.63 -23.39
CA ILE A 32 -18.01 -10.87 -23.25
C ILE A 32 -16.78 -11.61 -23.82
N ASN A 33 -16.95 -12.78 -24.46
CA ASN A 33 -15.86 -13.59 -24.99
C ASN A 33 -15.58 -13.41 -26.50
N VAL A 34 -16.23 -12.48 -27.21
CA VAL A 34 -16.12 -12.37 -28.68
C VAL A 34 -15.59 -11.00 -29.15
N VAL A 35 -14.77 -10.33 -28.35
CA VAL A 35 -13.95 -9.21 -28.85
C VAL A 35 -12.51 -9.70 -29.00
N PRO A 36 -12.01 -9.91 -30.23
CA PRO A 36 -10.60 -10.19 -30.47
C PRO A 36 -9.81 -8.97 -29.99
N GLY A 37 -9.08 -9.12 -28.88
CA GLY A 37 -8.23 -8.05 -28.32
C GLY A 37 -8.61 -7.55 -26.93
N VAL A 38 -9.77 -7.92 -26.37
CA VAL A 38 -10.11 -7.63 -24.96
C VAL A 38 -9.97 -8.90 -24.15
N GLN A 39 -8.71 -9.21 -23.78
CA GLN A 39 -8.44 -10.17 -22.72
C GLN A 39 -8.75 -9.47 -21.40
N LEU A 40 -9.79 -9.92 -20.69
CA LEU A 40 -9.90 -9.62 -19.26
C LEU A 40 -8.57 -10.04 -18.63
N LEU A 41 -7.83 -9.06 -18.11
CA LEU A 41 -6.55 -9.28 -17.46
C LEU A 41 -6.81 -10.15 -16.22
N ALA A 42 -6.79 -11.47 -16.41
CA ALA A 42 -6.75 -12.42 -15.32
C ALA A 42 -5.52 -12.04 -14.51
N SER A 43 -5.72 -11.55 -13.30
CA SER A 43 -4.65 -11.28 -12.36
C SER A 43 -3.85 -12.57 -12.21
N ALA A 44 -2.69 -12.63 -12.84
CA ALA A 44 -1.75 -13.71 -12.67
C ALA A 44 -1.33 -13.68 -11.20
N GLN A 45 -2.02 -14.44 -10.37
CA GLN A 45 -1.63 -14.69 -9.00
C GLN A 45 -0.37 -15.53 -9.11
N ALA A 46 0.79 -14.86 -9.19
CA ALA A 46 2.08 -15.52 -9.12
C ALA A 46 2.08 -16.28 -7.79
N ALA A 47 1.94 -17.60 -7.86
CA ALA A 47 2.02 -18.47 -6.71
C ALA A 47 3.44 -18.33 -6.17
N VAL A 48 3.63 -17.49 -5.16
CA VAL A 48 4.91 -17.33 -4.48
C VAL A 48 5.28 -18.73 -3.97
N PRO A 49 6.40 -19.31 -4.42
CA PRO A 49 6.81 -20.62 -3.93
C PRO A 49 6.88 -20.58 -2.40
N PRO A 50 6.38 -21.61 -1.69
CA PRO A 50 6.33 -21.61 -0.22
C PRO A 50 7.73 -21.47 0.44
N THR A 51 8.80 -21.71 -0.32
CA THR A 51 10.19 -21.45 0.07
C THR A 51 10.55 -19.96 0.08
N ALA A 52 10.07 -19.18 -0.90
CA ALA A 52 10.31 -17.74 -0.97
C ALA A 52 9.61 -16.98 0.17
N GLN A 53 8.39 -17.42 0.55
CA GLN A 53 7.67 -16.86 1.69
C GLN A 53 8.45 -17.08 3.01
N LYS A 54 8.96 -18.30 3.26
CA LYS A 54 9.77 -18.61 4.44
C LYS A 54 11.04 -17.75 4.54
N ILE A 55 11.68 -17.47 3.41
CA ILE A 55 12.88 -16.62 3.35
C ILE A 55 12.50 -15.17 3.69
N ALA A 56 11.43 -14.66 3.09
CA ALA A 56 10.92 -13.33 3.39
C ALA A 56 10.50 -13.18 4.86
N ASP A 57 9.88 -14.20 5.45
CA ASP A 57 9.48 -14.22 6.86
C ASP A 57 10.70 -14.23 7.78
N HIS A 58 11.75 -14.98 7.42
CA HIS A 58 13.00 -15.03 8.18
C HIS A 58 13.74 -13.69 8.17
N PHE A 59 13.92 -13.06 7.01
CA PHE A 59 14.51 -11.70 6.94
C PHE A 59 13.60 -10.64 7.57
N SER A 60 12.28 -10.88 7.55
CA SER A 60 11.30 -10.05 8.25
C SER A 60 11.29 -10.25 9.76
N SER A 61 11.97 -11.26 10.31
CA SER A 61 12.05 -11.48 11.75
C SER A 61 13.03 -10.55 12.48
N VAL A 62 14.03 -9.99 11.79
CA VAL A 62 15.06 -9.11 12.39
C VAL A 62 14.49 -7.70 12.59
N LYS A 63 13.76 -7.50 13.68
CA LYS A 63 13.01 -6.26 13.93
C LYS A 63 13.90 -5.08 14.28
N SER A 64 15.05 -5.32 14.91
CA SER A 64 15.94 -4.27 15.38
C SER A 64 17.38 -4.52 14.97
N MET A 65 18.09 -3.46 14.56
CA MET A 65 19.51 -3.47 14.27
C MET A 65 20.17 -2.26 14.94
N THR A 66 21.38 -2.44 15.44
CA THR A 66 22.20 -1.36 16.01
C THR A 66 23.61 -1.56 15.55
N GLY A 67 24.31 -0.47 15.25
CA GLY A 67 25.69 -0.53 14.83
C GLY A 67 26.36 0.84 14.85
N GLU A 68 27.63 0.84 14.51
CA GLU A 68 28.42 2.05 14.32
C GLU A 68 28.49 2.38 12.83
N PHE A 69 28.59 3.66 12.52
CA PHE A 69 28.77 4.11 11.14
C PHE A 69 29.87 5.16 11.07
N VAL A 70 30.44 5.26 9.87
CA VAL A 70 31.40 6.30 9.51
C VAL A 70 30.98 6.88 8.17
N GLN A 71 30.81 8.20 8.13
CA GLN A 71 30.49 8.96 6.94
C GLN A 71 31.70 9.78 6.52
N PHE A 72 32.08 9.67 5.24
CA PHE A 72 33.13 10.48 4.65
C PHE A 72 32.50 11.64 3.88
N GLY A 73 32.87 12.86 4.26
CA GLY A 73 32.46 14.08 3.57
C GLY A 73 33.27 14.31 2.29
N PRO A 74 32.78 15.18 1.39
CA PRO A 74 33.44 15.48 0.13
C PRO A 74 34.83 16.13 0.28
N LYS A 75 35.15 16.64 1.47
CA LYS A 75 36.44 17.23 1.82
C LYS A 75 37.35 16.30 2.65
N GLY A 76 36.97 15.02 2.81
CA GLY A 76 37.70 14.06 3.64
C GLY A 76 37.34 14.08 5.12
N GLU A 77 36.37 14.92 5.53
CA GLU A 77 35.85 14.95 6.89
C GLU A 77 35.23 13.60 7.27
N GLN A 78 35.70 12.99 8.36
CA GLN A 78 35.14 11.74 8.85
C GLN A 78 34.16 12.03 9.99
N THR A 79 32.88 11.73 9.79
CA THR A 79 31.86 11.86 10.83
C THR A 79 31.37 10.47 11.24
N GLY A 80 31.55 10.11 12.51
CA GLY A 80 31.09 8.83 13.05
C GLY A 80 29.78 8.93 13.82
N GLY A 81 29.27 7.76 14.23
CA GLY A 81 28.16 7.70 15.15
C GLY A 81 27.59 6.30 15.36
N LYS A 82 26.44 6.25 16.03
CA LYS A 82 25.67 5.02 16.23
C LYS A 82 24.31 5.13 15.57
N PHE A 83 23.91 4.10 14.85
CA PHE A 83 22.57 4.00 14.28
C PHE A 83 21.74 2.94 14.99
N PHE A 84 20.44 3.19 15.06
CA PHE A 84 19.43 2.28 15.58
C PHE A 84 18.33 2.19 14.53
N LEU A 85 18.02 0.99 14.08
CA LEU A 85 16.97 0.70 13.12
C LEU A 85 15.96 -0.21 13.81
N GLU A 86 14.69 0.17 13.82
CA GLU A 86 13.58 -0.66 14.25
C GLU A 86 12.53 -0.68 13.12
N ARG A 87 12.27 -1.87 12.58
CA ARG A 87 11.22 -2.03 11.58
C ARG A 87 9.86 -2.06 12.27
N PRO A 88 8.82 -1.44 11.69
CA PRO A 88 8.83 -0.71 10.42
C PRO A 88 9.23 0.77 10.57
N GLY A 89 10.11 1.24 9.68
CA GLY A 89 10.32 2.67 9.40
C GLY A 89 11.05 3.52 10.45
N LYS A 90 11.24 3.03 11.68
CA LYS A 90 11.91 3.81 12.71
C LYS A 90 13.42 3.71 12.57
N ILE A 91 14.07 4.85 12.40
CA ILE A 91 15.52 4.92 12.28
C ILE A 91 16.03 6.08 13.12
N ARG A 92 17.13 5.89 13.84
CA ARG A 92 17.79 6.95 14.57
C ARG A 92 19.28 6.91 14.34
N PHE A 93 19.83 8.02 13.87
CA PHE A 93 21.27 8.25 13.80
C PHE A 93 21.67 9.23 14.90
N ASN A 94 22.62 8.82 15.73
CA ASN A 94 23.30 9.67 16.68
C ASN A 94 24.69 9.94 16.13
N TYR A 95 24.96 11.18 15.74
CA TYR A 95 26.27 11.61 15.26
C TYR A 95 27.16 12.01 16.45
N ASP A 96 28.42 11.60 16.36
CA ASP A 96 29.45 11.99 17.33
C ASP A 96 30.02 13.38 17.02
N GLY A 97 30.72 13.97 18.00
CA GLY A 97 31.37 15.29 17.88
C GLY A 97 30.67 16.42 18.64
N THR A 98 31.18 17.64 18.53
CA THR A 98 30.80 18.79 19.38
C THR A 98 29.34 19.20 19.22
N SER A 99 28.76 19.03 18.03
CA SER A 99 27.38 19.46 17.72
C SER A 99 26.32 18.45 18.18
N ASN A 100 26.69 17.18 18.40
CA ASN A 100 25.81 16.07 18.78
C ASN A 100 24.47 16.04 18.00
N PHE A 101 24.55 15.97 16.67
CA PHE A 101 23.36 15.88 15.82
C PHE A 101 22.62 14.57 16.03
N ARG A 102 21.29 14.62 15.97
CA ARG A 102 20.44 13.43 15.99
C ARG A 102 19.40 13.49 14.90
N VAL A 103 19.36 12.47 14.07
CA VAL A 103 18.35 12.31 13.03
C VAL A 103 17.42 11.19 13.46
N ILE A 104 16.11 11.43 13.52
CA ILE A 104 15.10 10.46 13.94
C ILE A 104 14.03 10.38 12.86
N SER A 105 13.76 9.17 12.38
CA SER A 105 12.62 8.86 11.51
C SER A 105 11.62 8.03 12.29
N ASP A 106 10.33 8.35 12.15
CA ASP A 106 9.21 7.55 12.66
C ASP A 106 8.57 6.67 11.58
N GLY A 107 9.16 6.66 10.38
CA GLY A 107 8.66 5.95 9.20
C GLY A 107 7.69 6.76 8.34
N LYS A 108 7.25 7.94 8.81
CA LYS A 108 6.44 8.88 8.04
C LYS A 108 7.15 10.21 7.81
N SER A 109 7.95 10.62 8.77
CA SER A 109 8.63 11.91 8.80
C SER A 109 10.01 11.76 9.43
N VAL A 110 10.89 12.71 9.14
CA VAL A 110 12.25 12.77 9.66
C VAL A 110 12.46 14.06 10.41
N VAL A 111 12.93 13.97 11.65
CA VAL A 111 13.31 15.10 12.49
C VAL A 111 14.83 15.14 12.60
N ILE A 112 15.41 16.30 12.33
CA ILE A 112 16.82 16.59 12.54
C ILE A 112 16.94 17.50 13.76
N LEU A 113 17.64 17.02 14.79
CA LEU A 113 17.86 17.72 16.04
C LEU A 113 19.31 18.17 16.13
N ASN A 114 19.52 19.46 16.33
CA ASN A 114 20.81 20.01 16.70
C ASN A 114 20.82 20.30 18.20
N LYS A 115 21.48 19.43 18.97
CA LYS A 115 21.51 19.57 20.44
C LYS A 115 22.25 20.81 20.91
N ARG A 116 23.26 21.26 20.15
CA ARG A 116 24.06 22.43 20.50
C ARG A 116 23.26 23.73 20.34
N LEU A 117 22.52 23.84 19.24
CA LEU A 117 21.73 25.04 18.92
C LEU A 117 20.28 24.97 19.45
N LYS A 118 19.86 23.83 20.01
CA LYS A 118 18.49 23.54 20.44
C LYS A 118 17.46 23.78 19.31
N THR A 119 17.84 23.48 18.08
CA THR A 119 16.95 23.58 16.91
C THR A 119 16.47 22.20 16.49
N SER A 120 15.28 22.17 15.90
CA SER A 120 14.64 20.97 15.37
C SER A 120 13.99 21.28 14.03
N ASP A 121 14.35 20.53 13.00
CA ASP A 121 13.79 20.64 11.66
C ASP A 121 13.00 19.36 11.34
N LEU A 122 11.76 19.50 10.90
CA LEU A 122 10.86 18.39 10.57
C LEU A 122 10.66 18.33 9.05
N TYR A 123 10.84 17.13 8.49
CA TYR A 123 10.64 16.83 7.08
C TYR A 123 9.54 15.76 6.96
N PRO A 124 8.42 16.05 6.26
CA PRO A 124 7.35 15.09 6.01
C PRO A 124 7.69 14.09 4.89
#